data_AF-A0A5C8S6Q9-F1
#
_entry.id   AF-A0A5C8S6Q9-F1
#
_cell.length_a   1.000
_cell.length_b   1.000
_cell.length_c   1.000
_cell.angle_alpha   90.00
_cell.angle_beta   90.00
_cell.angle_gamma   90.00
#
_symmetry.space_group_name_H-M   'P 1'
#
loop_
_entity.id
_entity.type
_entity.pdbx_description
1 polymer ?
#
loop_
_entity_poly.entity_id
_entity_poly.type
_entity_poly.pdbx_seq_one_letter_code
_entity_poly.pdbx_strand_id
1 'polypeptide(L)'
;MAGVATEKATVPGLAARMAAFRSLGGNCEFGFVQRYCGAEPSGLLRFSYTPLDDLIGALETRFERYGAPSDLVLAPTETGVYYCRSRTYNIWSNTQRAVAGTDHDALLEREYGRVAHLKARMLADLATGEKILVRKADAGQTDADFQRLAEAVWRHGPSTLLRVREAAPGSATEPLRRTGDLVLEGSVRRFSPGEQAWDVELESWVALCDAAYAAHAGVAPASLTAAPSADAMRLPHGTARHKGRHREPGLSAFTKLLDTTRFDPAKPYVFSAWVRIPAHALPERVFAVMGRERLGWCDADLTIRNRWQRVWAAGRVGDGTDRPCVGLGLIGDAGDRFESRDWHLREGPVPDWSAPPPPEAMGFFARLRDRLGG
;
A
#
# COMPACT_ATOMS: atom_id res chain seq x y z
N MET A 1 -6.39 -45.01 21.13
CA MET A 1 -6.19 -43.56 21.23
C MET A 1 -5.90 -43.03 19.83
N ALA A 2 -6.94 -42.59 19.12
CA ALA A 2 -6.79 -41.99 17.80
C ALA A 2 -6.32 -40.54 17.99
N GLY A 3 -5.15 -40.22 17.43
CA GLY A 3 -4.62 -38.86 17.44
C GLY A 3 -5.55 -37.95 16.64
N VAL A 4 -6.05 -36.91 17.30
CA VAL A 4 -6.75 -35.82 16.63
C VAL A 4 -5.70 -35.10 15.80
N ALA A 5 -5.75 -35.29 14.48
CA ALA A 5 -5.01 -34.47 13.54
C ALA A 5 -5.47 -33.03 13.78
N THR A 6 -4.58 -32.20 14.32
CA THR A 6 -4.79 -30.77 14.46
C THR A 6 -4.87 -30.21 13.04
N GLU A 7 -6.08 -29.90 12.60
CA GLU A 7 -6.34 -29.19 11.36
C GLU A 7 -5.51 -27.89 11.42
N LYS A 8 -4.48 -27.78 10.57
CA LYS A 8 -3.66 -26.57 10.50
C LYS A 8 -4.61 -25.42 10.13
N ALA A 9 -4.88 -24.54 11.08
CA ALA A 9 -5.69 -23.35 10.85
C ALA A 9 -5.17 -22.64 9.58
N THR A 10 -6.04 -22.49 8.59
CA THR A 10 -5.70 -21.86 7.34
C THR A 10 -5.46 -20.37 7.58
N VAL A 11 -4.28 -19.87 7.18
CA VAL A 11 -3.97 -18.44 7.32
C VAL A 11 -4.94 -17.66 6.42
N PRO A 12 -5.70 -16.68 6.94
CA PRO A 12 -6.67 -15.92 6.14
C PRO A 12 -6.01 -15.22 4.96
N GLY A 13 -6.75 -14.90 3.90
CA GLY A 13 -6.22 -14.14 2.75
C GLY A 13 -5.71 -12.73 3.12
N LEU A 14 -4.90 -12.14 2.24
CA LEU A 14 -4.19 -10.87 2.52
C LEU A 14 -5.12 -9.73 2.98
N ALA A 15 -6.25 -9.53 2.28
CA ALA A 15 -7.22 -8.49 2.64
C ALA A 15 -7.78 -8.68 4.07
N ALA A 16 -8.07 -9.93 4.47
CA ALA A 16 -8.57 -10.25 5.81
C ALA A 16 -7.49 -9.99 6.87
N ARG A 17 -6.22 -10.37 6.60
CA ARG A 17 -5.10 -10.05 7.49
C ARG A 17 -4.92 -8.54 7.65
N MET A 18 -5.00 -7.77 6.55
CA MET A 18 -4.89 -6.31 6.58
C MET A 18 -6.03 -5.62 7.33
N ALA A 19 -7.22 -6.24 7.37
CA ALA A 19 -8.35 -5.76 8.17
C ALA A 19 -8.18 -5.99 9.69
N ALA A 20 -7.20 -6.78 10.12
CA ALA A 20 -6.82 -6.91 11.53
C ALA A 20 -6.01 -5.71 12.05
N PHE A 21 -5.54 -4.84 11.15
CA PHE A 21 -4.75 -3.65 11.52
C PHE A 21 -5.61 -2.39 11.61
N ARG A 22 -5.20 -1.48 12.50
CA ARG A 22 -5.80 -0.15 12.68
C ARG A 22 -4.69 0.90 12.63
N SER A 23 -4.83 1.92 11.80
CA SER A 23 -3.90 3.05 11.80
C SER A 23 -4.05 3.90 13.05
N LEU A 24 -2.93 4.35 13.64
CA LEU A 24 -2.86 5.42 14.65
C LEU A 24 -2.48 6.77 14.01
N GLY A 25 -2.86 6.99 12.75
CA GLY A 25 -2.60 8.22 12.01
C GLY A 25 -1.14 8.35 11.60
N GLY A 26 -0.59 9.55 11.77
CA GLY A 26 0.72 9.94 11.25
C GLY A 26 0.58 10.55 9.86
N ASN A 27 0.03 9.82 8.90
CA ASN A 27 -0.46 10.35 7.62
C ASN A 27 -1.41 9.33 6.95
N CYS A 28 -1.68 9.51 5.65
CA CYS A 28 -2.57 8.64 4.89
C CYS A 28 -1.96 7.29 4.44
N GLU A 29 -0.65 7.09 4.60
CA GLU A 29 0.10 6.02 3.93
C GLU A 29 -0.40 4.62 4.28
N PHE A 30 -0.56 4.32 5.57
CA PHE A 30 -1.03 3.00 5.98
C PHE A 30 -2.48 2.72 5.52
N GLY A 31 -3.30 3.77 5.38
CA GLY A 31 -4.62 3.64 4.78
C GLY A 31 -4.56 3.19 3.31
N PHE A 32 -3.56 3.67 2.57
CA PHE A 32 -3.28 3.23 1.20
C PHE A 32 -2.68 1.83 1.14
N VAL A 33 -1.78 1.46 2.07
CA VAL A 33 -1.31 0.06 2.23
C VAL A 33 -2.50 -0.90 2.32
N GLN A 34 -3.46 -0.61 3.22
CA GLN A 34 -4.66 -1.43 3.39
C GLN A 34 -5.51 -1.48 2.11
N ARG A 35 -5.78 -0.32 1.49
CA ARG A 35 -6.54 -0.21 0.24
C ARG A 35 -5.90 -1.03 -0.89
N TYR A 36 -4.58 -0.89 -1.07
CA TYR A 36 -3.83 -1.59 -2.10
C TYR A 36 -3.78 -3.10 -1.87
N CYS A 37 -3.98 -3.54 -0.63
CA CYS A 37 -4.14 -4.95 -0.28
C CYS A 37 -5.59 -5.45 -0.35
N GLY A 38 -6.52 -4.63 -0.85
CA GLY A 38 -7.95 -4.96 -0.96
C GLY A 38 -8.73 -4.87 0.34
N ALA A 39 -8.20 -4.21 1.37
CA ALA A 39 -8.86 -4.00 2.66
C ALA A 39 -9.35 -2.55 2.82
N GLU A 40 -10.65 -2.39 3.13
CA GLU A 40 -11.27 -1.09 3.38
C GLU A 40 -11.85 -0.99 4.81
N PRO A 41 -11.05 -1.16 5.87
CA PRO A 41 -11.57 -1.05 7.23
C PRO A 41 -12.01 0.37 7.53
N SER A 42 -13.13 0.52 8.26
CA SER A 42 -13.48 1.80 8.90
C SER A 42 -12.47 2.09 10.00
N GLY A 43 -12.01 3.33 10.15
CA GLY A 43 -11.06 3.69 11.20
C GLY A 43 -10.99 5.18 11.41
N LEU A 44 -11.03 5.62 12.67
CA LEU A 44 -11.02 7.04 13.03
C LEU A 44 -9.80 7.78 12.47
N LEU A 45 -8.62 7.17 12.59
CA LEU A 45 -7.35 7.76 12.19
C LEU A 45 -6.84 7.20 10.84
N ARG A 46 -7.65 6.39 10.16
CA ARG A 46 -7.34 5.94 8.79
C ARG A 46 -7.45 7.16 7.88
N PHE A 47 -6.41 7.41 7.07
CA PHE A 47 -6.30 8.63 6.26
C PHE A 47 -6.27 9.93 7.07
N SER A 48 -5.68 9.91 8.27
CA SER A 48 -5.52 11.09 9.10
C SER A 48 -4.06 11.39 9.42
N TYR A 49 -3.70 12.67 9.34
CA TYR A 49 -2.49 13.18 9.98
C TYR A 49 -2.78 13.39 11.47
N THR A 50 -1.84 12.97 12.32
CA THR A 50 -1.96 13.12 13.77
C THR A 50 -0.57 13.17 14.39
N PRO A 51 -0.13 14.31 14.95
CA PRO A 51 1.10 14.39 15.72
C PRO A 51 1.07 13.46 16.92
N LEU A 52 2.24 13.00 17.36
CA LEU A 52 2.33 11.97 18.39
C LEU A 52 1.80 12.45 19.75
N ASP A 53 2.22 13.63 20.21
CA ASP A 53 1.77 14.16 21.51
C ASP A 53 0.26 14.45 21.51
N ASP A 54 -0.27 14.96 20.40
CA ASP A 54 -1.71 15.21 20.25
C ASP A 54 -2.52 13.89 20.27
N LEU A 55 -2.00 12.82 19.63
CA LEU A 55 -2.58 11.48 19.69
C LEU A 55 -2.58 10.95 21.14
N ILE A 56 -1.47 11.09 21.85
CA ILE A 56 -1.35 10.66 23.24
C ILE A 56 -2.40 11.40 24.09
N GLY A 57 -2.47 12.72 24.00
CA GLY A 57 -3.47 13.51 24.73
C GLY A 57 -4.92 13.12 24.37
N ALA A 58 -5.19 12.81 23.09
CA ALA A 58 -6.48 12.32 22.66
C ALA A 58 -6.82 10.95 23.27
N LEU A 59 -5.87 10.01 23.31
CA LEU A 59 -6.05 8.70 23.94
C LEU A 59 -6.27 8.83 25.46
N GLU A 60 -5.48 9.64 26.15
CA GLU A 60 -5.58 9.84 27.60
C GLU A 60 -6.94 10.44 28.02
N THR A 61 -7.51 11.28 27.17
CA THR A 61 -8.84 11.90 27.37
C THR A 61 -9.97 11.13 26.69
N ARG A 62 -9.72 9.90 26.20
CA ARG A 62 -10.72 9.06 25.50
C ARG A 62 -11.40 9.77 24.32
N PHE A 63 -10.70 10.69 23.66
CA PHE A 63 -11.21 11.55 22.58
C PHE A 63 -12.46 12.35 22.97
N GLU A 64 -12.62 12.70 24.26
CA GLU A 64 -13.82 13.34 24.80
C GLU A 64 -14.24 14.56 23.98
N ARG A 65 -13.29 15.42 23.63
CA ARG A 65 -13.55 16.66 22.89
C ARG A 65 -13.60 16.51 21.37
N TYR A 66 -13.27 15.34 20.84
CA TYR A 66 -13.14 15.16 19.39
C TYR A 66 -14.53 15.09 18.79
N GLY A 67 -14.86 16.06 17.93
CA GLY A 67 -16.20 16.21 17.39
C GLY A 67 -17.18 16.86 18.37
N ALA A 68 -16.71 17.54 19.42
CA ALA A 68 -17.56 18.42 20.22
C ALA A 68 -17.98 19.65 19.41
N PRO A 69 -19.10 20.33 19.75
CA PRO A 69 -19.51 21.55 19.06
C PRO A 69 -18.36 22.55 18.95
N SER A 70 -18.15 23.10 17.75
CA SER A 70 -17.03 23.99 17.38
C SER A 70 -15.61 23.39 17.33
N ASP A 71 -15.43 22.09 17.59
CA ASP A 71 -14.12 21.42 17.44
C ASP A 71 -13.71 21.19 15.98
N LEU A 72 -14.64 20.80 15.12
CA LEU A 72 -14.34 20.48 13.72
C LEU A 72 -14.38 21.72 12.83
N VAL A 73 -13.42 21.82 11.93
CA VAL A 73 -13.34 22.86 10.91
C VAL A 73 -13.00 22.23 9.57
N LEU A 74 -13.65 22.69 8.51
CA LEU A 74 -13.26 22.39 7.14
C LEU A 74 -12.25 23.43 6.65
N ALA A 75 -11.09 22.97 6.20
CA ALA A 75 -10.05 23.81 5.61
C ALA A 75 -9.84 23.40 4.14
N PRO A 76 -9.95 24.33 3.18
CA PRO A 76 -9.64 24.04 1.79
C PRO A 76 -8.13 23.84 1.62
N THR A 77 -7.74 22.87 0.79
CA THR A 77 -6.36 22.69 0.33
C THR A 77 -6.09 23.46 -0.95
N GLU A 78 -4.82 23.63 -1.30
CA GLU A 78 -4.41 24.20 -2.59
C GLU A 78 -4.93 23.40 -3.79
N THR A 79 -5.15 22.09 -3.61
CA THR A 79 -5.72 21.19 -4.61
C THR A 79 -7.25 21.26 -4.72
N GLY A 80 -7.90 22.16 -3.97
CA GLY A 80 -9.33 22.41 -4.07
C GLY A 80 -10.20 21.33 -3.43
N VAL A 81 -9.68 20.62 -2.40
CA VAL A 81 -10.46 19.67 -1.59
C VAL A 81 -10.54 20.12 -0.14
N TYR A 82 -11.59 19.72 0.57
CA TYR A 82 -11.70 19.99 2.01
C TYR A 82 -10.93 18.96 2.84
N TYR A 83 -10.19 19.45 3.83
CA TYR A 83 -9.74 18.67 4.98
C TYR A 83 -10.60 19.02 6.18
N CYS A 84 -10.97 18.01 6.97
CA CYS A 84 -11.60 18.21 8.27
C CYS A 84 -10.53 18.16 9.35
N ARG A 85 -10.47 19.19 10.20
CA ARG A 85 -9.51 19.32 11.28
C ARG A 85 -10.22 19.37 12.63
N SER A 86 -9.75 18.60 13.61
CA SER A 86 -10.03 18.87 15.04
C SER A 86 -9.14 19.99 15.55
N ARG A 87 -9.74 21.04 16.11
CA ARG A 87 -9.02 22.13 16.77
C ARG A 87 -8.34 21.64 18.04
N THR A 88 -8.99 20.75 18.79
CA THR A 88 -8.50 20.31 20.10
C THR A 88 -7.32 19.34 19.99
N TYR A 89 -7.42 18.35 19.09
CA TYR A 89 -6.42 17.28 18.99
C TYR A 89 -5.58 17.37 17.73
N ASN A 90 -5.70 18.44 16.95
CA ASN A 90 -4.92 18.66 15.74
C ASN A 90 -4.90 17.44 14.78
N ILE A 91 -6.02 16.71 14.73
CA ILE A 91 -6.22 15.57 13.82
C ILE A 91 -6.76 16.14 12.52
N TRP A 92 -6.08 15.86 11.41
CA TRP A 92 -6.50 16.29 10.08
C TRP A 92 -6.87 15.07 9.23
N SER A 93 -8.10 15.02 8.73
CA SER A 93 -8.58 13.96 7.85
C SER A 93 -8.94 14.54 6.49
N ASN A 94 -8.52 13.87 5.42
CA ASN A 94 -8.95 14.21 4.07
C ASN A 94 -10.43 13.80 3.89
N THR A 95 -11.29 14.74 3.47
CA THR A 95 -12.73 14.44 3.25
C THR A 95 -13.02 13.85 1.87
N GLN A 96 -12.06 13.94 0.95
CA GLN A 96 -12.16 13.62 -0.48
C GLN A 96 -13.27 14.41 -1.20
N ARG A 97 -13.72 15.54 -0.63
CA ARG A 97 -14.73 16.42 -1.23
C ARG A 97 -14.08 17.64 -1.85
N ALA A 98 -14.42 17.91 -3.11
CA ALA A 98 -14.03 19.14 -3.77
C ALA A 98 -14.68 20.34 -3.06
N VAL A 99 -13.97 21.46 -2.97
CA VAL A 99 -14.51 22.73 -2.47
C VAL A 99 -15.62 23.23 -3.40
N ALA A 100 -15.38 23.16 -4.71
CA ALA A 100 -16.36 23.54 -5.70
C ALA A 100 -17.59 22.61 -5.66
N GLY A 101 -18.78 23.20 -5.54
CA GLY A 101 -20.05 22.47 -5.57
C GLY A 101 -20.40 21.70 -4.29
N THR A 102 -19.59 21.80 -3.23
CA THR A 102 -19.89 21.20 -1.93
C THR A 102 -20.49 22.24 -0.98
N ASP A 103 -21.66 21.92 -0.42
CA ASP A 103 -22.22 22.67 0.71
C ASP A 103 -21.34 22.47 1.95
N HIS A 104 -20.76 23.57 2.42
CA HIS A 104 -19.83 23.58 3.55
C HIS A 104 -20.48 23.09 4.85
N ASP A 105 -21.67 23.57 5.17
CA ASP A 105 -22.30 23.31 6.47
C ASP A 105 -22.86 21.89 6.51
N ALA A 106 -23.44 21.43 5.41
CA ALA A 106 -23.88 20.05 5.28
C ALA A 106 -22.70 19.06 5.35
N LEU A 107 -21.54 19.40 4.76
CA LEU A 107 -20.34 18.59 4.90
C LEU A 107 -19.83 18.59 6.35
N LEU A 108 -19.81 19.74 7.02
CA LEU A 108 -19.35 19.84 8.40
C LEU A 108 -20.23 19.01 9.34
N GLU A 109 -21.56 19.09 9.20
CA GLU A 109 -22.51 18.27 9.96
C GLU A 109 -22.27 16.77 9.73
N ARG A 110 -22.03 16.38 8.47
CA ARG A 110 -21.68 14.99 8.14
C ARG A 110 -20.37 14.55 8.79
N GLU A 111 -19.36 15.41 8.84
CA GLU A 111 -18.08 15.09 9.48
C GLU A 111 -18.23 14.92 11.00
N TYR A 112 -19.09 15.71 11.66
CA TYR A 112 -19.46 15.48 13.06
C TYR A 112 -20.05 14.09 13.29
N GLY A 113 -21.03 13.68 12.48
CA GLY A 113 -21.62 12.35 12.54
C GLY A 113 -20.60 11.23 12.29
N ARG A 114 -19.72 11.41 11.29
CA ARG A 114 -18.64 10.47 10.96
C ARG A 114 -17.67 10.30 12.12
N VAL A 115 -17.18 11.40 12.70
CA VAL A 115 -16.24 11.39 13.84
C VAL A 115 -16.87 10.73 15.05
N ALA A 116 -18.13 11.04 15.39
CA ALA A 116 -18.82 10.42 16.51
C ALA A 116 -18.89 8.89 16.37
N HIS A 117 -19.30 8.40 15.19
CA HIS A 117 -19.35 6.97 14.91
C HIS A 117 -17.98 6.29 14.98
N LEU A 118 -16.98 6.86 14.29
CA LEU A 118 -15.64 6.28 14.24
C LEU A 118 -14.92 6.34 15.59
N LYS A 119 -15.19 7.35 16.41
CA LYS A 119 -14.70 7.47 17.79
C LYS A 119 -15.24 6.34 18.65
N ALA A 120 -16.55 6.12 18.64
CA ALA A 120 -17.18 5.02 19.38
C ALA A 120 -16.59 3.66 18.96
N ARG A 121 -16.40 3.44 17.65
CA ARG A 121 -15.78 2.21 17.15
C ARG A 121 -14.33 2.05 17.59
N MET A 122 -13.52 3.12 17.51
CA MET A 122 -12.12 3.10 17.95
C MET A 122 -12.00 2.72 19.43
N LEU A 123 -12.81 3.34 20.30
CA LEU A 123 -12.81 3.04 21.73
C LEU A 123 -13.25 1.58 22.01
N ALA A 124 -14.22 1.07 21.25
CA ALA A 124 -14.62 -0.33 21.35
C ALA A 124 -13.49 -1.28 20.93
N ASP A 125 -12.82 -1.02 19.81
CA ASP A 125 -11.68 -1.86 19.36
C ASP A 125 -10.50 -1.81 20.33
N LEU A 126 -10.21 -0.63 20.90
CA LEU A 126 -9.16 -0.48 21.92
C LEU A 126 -9.45 -1.32 23.16
N ALA A 127 -10.72 -1.34 23.59
CA ALA A 127 -11.16 -2.10 24.76
C ALA A 127 -11.03 -3.62 24.57
N THR A 128 -11.30 -4.13 23.37
CA THR A 128 -11.17 -5.58 23.10
C THR A 128 -9.72 -6.00 22.88
N GLY A 129 -8.86 -5.12 22.37
CA GLY A 129 -7.47 -5.45 22.05
C GLY A 129 -7.31 -6.34 20.81
N GLU A 130 -8.38 -6.56 20.04
CA GLU A 130 -8.40 -7.46 18.87
C GLU A 130 -7.59 -6.92 17.67
N LYS A 131 -7.21 -5.64 17.68
CA LYS A 131 -6.54 -4.99 16.56
C LYS A 131 -5.05 -4.81 16.83
N ILE A 132 -4.27 -4.95 15.77
CA ILE A 132 -2.87 -4.51 15.75
C ILE A 132 -2.88 -3.03 15.36
N LEU A 133 -2.48 -2.15 16.28
CA LEU A 133 -2.45 -0.71 16.03
C LEU A 133 -1.09 -0.31 15.45
N VAL A 134 -1.10 0.38 14.32
CA VAL A 134 0.11 0.70 13.55
C VAL A 134 0.46 2.17 13.72
N ARG A 135 1.70 2.44 14.12
CA ARG A 135 2.27 3.80 14.15
C ARG A 135 3.63 3.81 13.47
N LYS A 136 3.79 4.72 12.51
CA LYS A 136 5.09 5.07 11.94
C LYS A 136 5.88 5.91 12.93
N ALA A 137 7.15 5.58 13.10
CA ALA A 137 8.10 6.38 13.86
C ALA A 137 8.64 7.49 12.96
N ASP A 138 8.40 8.74 13.34
CA ASP A 138 8.97 9.90 12.67
C ASP A 138 10.45 10.07 13.05
N ALA A 139 11.21 10.76 12.20
CA ALA A 139 12.61 11.06 12.48
C ALA A 139 12.74 11.83 13.81
N GLY A 140 13.59 11.33 14.71
CA GLY A 140 13.81 11.92 16.04
C GLY A 140 12.88 11.43 17.15
N GLN A 141 11.85 10.63 16.85
CA GLN A 141 11.05 9.98 17.91
C GLN A 141 11.87 8.95 18.67
N THR A 142 11.91 9.08 19.99
CA THR A 142 12.65 8.23 20.91
C THR A 142 11.85 6.99 21.31
N ASP A 143 12.51 6.03 21.94
CA ASP A 143 11.82 4.88 22.54
C ASP A 143 10.90 5.31 23.69
N ALA A 144 11.25 6.37 24.42
CA ALA A 144 10.42 6.94 25.48
C ALA A 144 9.10 7.53 24.92
N ASP A 145 9.14 8.17 23.76
CA ASP A 145 7.93 8.69 23.10
C ASP A 145 6.97 7.57 22.70
N PHE A 146 7.51 6.47 22.17
CA PHE A 146 6.71 5.31 21.82
C PHE A 146 6.16 4.58 23.07
N GLN A 147 6.94 4.53 24.15
CA GLN A 147 6.48 3.99 25.42
C GLN A 147 5.30 4.79 26.00
N ARG A 148 5.33 6.13 25.93
CA ARG A 148 4.19 6.98 26.32
C ARG A 148 2.94 6.67 25.50
N LEU A 149 3.08 6.45 24.19
CA LEU A 149 1.98 6.02 23.34
C LEU A 149 1.43 4.65 23.77
N ALA A 150 2.31 3.69 24.05
CA ALA A 150 1.92 2.36 24.51
C ALA A 150 1.10 2.41 25.80
N GLU A 151 1.56 3.16 26.79
CA GLU A 151 0.85 3.37 28.05
C GLU A 151 -0.52 4.03 27.83
N ALA A 152 -0.60 5.05 26.97
CA ALA A 152 -1.86 5.72 26.64
C ALA A 152 -2.86 4.77 25.96
N VAL A 153 -2.40 3.87 25.09
CA VAL A 153 -3.23 2.82 24.46
C VAL A 153 -3.70 1.79 25.49
N TRP A 154 -2.80 1.30 26.33
CA TRP A 154 -3.10 0.20 27.26
C TRP A 154 -4.00 0.62 28.43
N ARG A 155 -4.17 1.91 28.68
CA ARG A 155 -5.25 2.42 29.56
C ARG A 155 -6.66 2.08 29.07
N HIS A 156 -6.82 1.71 27.78
CA HIS A 156 -8.12 1.30 27.22
C HIS A 156 -8.27 -0.22 27.13
N GLY A 157 -7.19 -0.95 26.85
CA GLY A 157 -7.22 -2.40 26.70
C GLY A 157 -5.93 -2.96 26.09
N PRO A 158 -5.80 -4.30 25.96
CA PRO A 158 -4.55 -5.00 25.66
C PRO A 158 -4.23 -5.04 24.15
N SER A 159 -4.35 -3.90 23.46
CA SER A 159 -4.06 -3.83 22.03
C SER A 159 -2.57 -4.07 21.74
N THR A 160 -2.26 -4.85 20.70
CA THR A 160 -0.89 -4.98 20.19
C THR A 160 -0.51 -3.73 19.40
N LEU A 161 0.67 -3.16 19.66
CA LEU A 161 1.25 -2.07 18.90
C LEU A 161 2.29 -2.58 17.91
N LEU A 162 2.26 -2.03 16.69
CA LEU A 162 3.30 -2.18 15.69
C LEU A 162 3.96 -0.81 15.45
N ARG A 163 5.19 -0.66 15.93
CA ARG A 163 6.08 0.44 15.57
C ARG A 163 6.73 0.14 14.24
N VAL A 164 6.60 1.06 13.30
CA VAL A 164 7.20 0.93 11.97
C VAL A 164 8.26 2.00 11.80
N ARG A 165 9.48 1.60 11.42
CA ARG A 165 10.58 2.51 11.09
C ARG A 165 10.87 2.46 9.60
N GLU A 166 11.40 3.55 9.05
CA GLU A 166 12.02 3.52 7.73
C GLU A 166 13.44 2.93 7.87
N ALA A 167 13.79 1.98 7.00
CA ALA A 167 15.15 1.46 6.93
C ALA A 167 16.12 2.53 6.41
N ALA A 168 17.36 2.51 6.90
CA ALA A 168 18.38 3.41 6.36
C ALA A 168 18.57 3.19 4.84
N PRO A 169 18.82 4.24 4.05
CA PRO A 169 19.00 4.10 2.61
C PRO A 169 20.07 3.05 2.25
N GLY A 170 19.69 2.06 1.44
CA GLY A 170 20.57 0.97 1.01
C GLY A 170 20.71 -0.20 1.99
N SER A 171 20.10 -0.12 3.18
CA SER A 171 20.05 -1.21 4.14
C SER A 171 18.89 -2.16 3.86
N ALA A 172 19.05 -3.43 4.25
CA ALA A 172 17.93 -4.35 4.33
C ALA A 172 16.94 -3.89 5.41
N THR A 173 15.66 -4.21 5.23
CA THR A 173 14.66 -4.03 6.29
C THR A 173 15.01 -4.92 7.47
N GLU A 174 15.02 -4.35 8.67
CA GLU A 174 15.08 -5.10 9.90
C GLU A 174 13.89 -6.08 9.99
N PRO A 175 14.13 -7.34 10.41
CA PRO A 175 13.07 -8.29 10.65
C PRO A 175 12.15 -7.79 11.76
N LEU A 176 10.91 -8.27 11.76
CA LEU A 176 9.99 -8.03 12.86
C LEU A 176 10.59 -8.57 14.17
N ARG A 177 10.59 -7.73 15.21
CA ARG A 177 11.01 -8.07 16.56
C ARG A 177 9.88 -7.83 17.53
N ARG A 178 9.72 -8.72 18.51
CA ARG A 178 8.86 -8.49 19.67
C ARG A 178 9.72 -7.87 20.76
N THR A 179 9.46 -6.61 21.10
CA THR A 179 10.22 -5.86 22.12
C THR A 179 9.49 -5.78 23.45
N GLY A 180 8.23 -6.20 23.48
CA GLY A 180 7.43 -6.41 24.70
C GLY A 180 6.23 -7.30 24.40
N ASP A 181 5.45 -7.65 25.42
CA ASP A 181 4.30 -8.56 25.29
C ASP A 181 3.26 -8.09 24.28
N LEU A 182 3.07 -6.77 24.18
CA LEU A 182 2.12 -6.14 23.26
C LEU A 182 2.81 -5.15 22.31
N VAL A 183 4.13 -5.26 22.13
CA VAL A 183 4.89 -4.38 21.24
C VAL A 183 5.68 -5.18 20.22
N LEU A 184 5.40 -4.88 18.95
CA LEU A 184 6.12 -5.34 17.79
C LEU A 184 6.83 -4.15 17.15
N GLU A 185 8.07 -4.35 16.72
CA GLU A 185 8.83 -3.38 15.94
C GLU A 185 9.30 -4.00 14.64
N GLY A 186 9.26 -3.24 13.57
CA GLY A 186 9.89 -3.63 12.31
C GLY A 186 10.09 -2.43 11.42
N SER A 187 10.58 -2.68 10.20
CA SER A 187 10.88 -1.62 9.26
C SER A 187 10.35 -1.89 7.86
N VAL A 188 10.14 -0.81 7.13
CA VAL A 188 9.85 -0.80 5.71
C VAL A 188 11.00 -0.13 4.98
N ARG A 189 11.19 -0.44 3.69
CA ARG A 189 12.31 0.11 2.91
C ARG A 189 12.24 1.63 2.81
N ARG A 190 11.02 2.16 2.70
CA ARG A 190 10.74 3.58 2.52
C ARG A 190 9.30 3.90 2.93
N PHE A 191 9.10 5.05 3.55
CA PHE A 191 7.80 5.70 3.67
C PHE A 191 7.46 6.51 2.42
N SER A 192 6.19 6.84 2.28
CA SER A 192 5.75 7.73 1.22
C SER A 192 6.27 9.16 1.42
N PRO A 193 6.73 9.85 0.37
CA PRO A 193 7.29 11.18 0.49
C PRO A 193 6.21 12.23 0.76
N GLY A 194 6.29 12.88 1.94
CA GLY A 194 5.47 14.04 2.29
C GLY A 194 3.97 13.83 2.10
N GLU A 195 3.35 14.68 1.26
CA GLU A 195 1.91 14.64 0.97
C GLU A 195 1.50 13.51 0.01
N GLN A 196 2.46 12.88 -0.68
CA GLN A 196 2.22 11.80 -1.63
C GLN A 196 2.04 10.46 -0.93
N ALA A 197 1.19 10.42 0.09
CA ALA A 197 0.93 9.22 0.90
C ALA A 197 0.40 8.01 0.10
N TRP A 198 0.02 8.20 -1.16
CA TRP A 198 -0.36 7.13 -2.10
C TRP A 198 0.84 6.44 -2.77
N ASP A 199 2.04 7.04 -2.74
CA ASP A 199 3.27 6.46 -3.28
C ASP A 199 3.94 5.52 -2.27
N VAL A 200 3.31 4.36 -2.08
CA VAL A 200 3.64 3.39 -1.03
C VAL A 200 4.69 2.39 -1.53
N GLU A 201 5.76 2.15 -0.75
CA GLU A 201 6.63 0.99 -0.95
C GLU A 201 5.91 -0.27 -0.42
N LEU A 202 5.00 -0.80 -1.23
CA LEU A 202 4.02 -1.78 -0.76
C LEU A 202 4.62 -3.13 -0.38
N GLU A 203 5.71 -3.54 -1.02
CA GLU A 203 6.31 -4.87 -0.82
C GLU A 203 6.79 -5.05 0.63
N SER A 204 7.57 -4.12 1.17
CA SER A 204 8.05 -4.23 2.56
C SER A 204 6.94 -4.01 3.59
N TRP A 205 5.94 -3.17 3.28
CA TRP A 205 4.74 -3.04 4.11
C TRP A 205 3.96 -4.35 4.22
N VAL A 206 3.73 -5.03 3.10
CA VAL A 206 3.02 -6.32 3.08
C VAL A 206 3.80 -7.38 3.84
N ALA A 207 5.11 -7.46 3.65
CA ALA A 207 5.96 -8.40 4.38
C ALA A 207 5.93 -8.14 5.89
N LEU A 208 6.02 -6.87 6.30
CA LEU A 208 5.97 -6.49 7.71
C LEU A 208 4.61 -6.81 8.35
N CYS A 209 3.51 -6.46 7.69
CA CYS A 209 2.17 -6.76 8.17
C CYS A 209 1.91 -8.26 8.22
N ASP A 210 2.41 -9.04 7.27
CA ASP A 210 2.25 -10.49 7.31
C ASP A 210 2.95 -11.10 8.53
N ALA A 211 4.20 -10.70 8.77
CA ALA A 211 4.95 -11.12 9.95
C ALA A 211 4.28 -10.66 11.25
N ALA A 212 3.78 -9.42 11.31
CA ALA A 212 3.11 -8.88 12.49
C ALA A 212 1.80 -9.59 12.79
N TYR A 213 1.00 -9.88 11.76
CA TYR A 213 -0.22 -10.68 11.89
C TYR A 213 0.10 -12.08 12.42
N ALA A 214 1.09 -12.75 11.83
CA ALA A 214 1.54 -14.06 12.24
C ALA A 214 1.95 -14.09 13.72
N ALA A 215 2.76 -13.10 14.14
CA ALA A 215 3.20 -12.95 15.52
C ALA A 215 2.07 -12.65 16.51
N HIS A 216 1.05 -11.89 16.09
CA HIS A 216 -0.11 -11.54 16.90
C HIS A 216 -1.10 -12.70 17.03
N ALA A 217 -1.42 -13.37 15.92
CA ALA A 217 -2.40 -14.46 15.86
C ALA A 217 -1.81 -15.84 16.24
N GLY A 218 -0.50 -15.94 16.47
CA GLY A 218 0.16 -17.20 16.80
C GLY A 218 0.17 -18.20 15.64
N VAL A 219 0.23 -17.71 14.40
CA VAL A 219 0.27 -18.54 13.18
C VAL A 219 1.60 -18.36 12.45
N ALA A 220 1.91 -19.24 11.51
CA ALA A 220 3.06 -19.04 10.63
C ALA A 220 2.79 -17.87 9.66
N PRO A 221 3.81 -17.10 9.25
CA PRO A 221 3.70 -16.15 8.15
C PRO A 221 3.12 -16.84 6.91
N ALA A 222 2.19 -16.16 6.24
CA ALA A 222 1.71 -16.68 4.97
C ALA A 222 2.83 -16.57 3.94
N SER A 223 2.91 -17.54 3.04
CA SER A 223 3.70 -17.30 1.84
C SER A 223 3.06 -16.16 1.06
N LEU A 224 3.80 -15.07 0.81
CA LEU A 224 3.38 -14.01 -0.11
C LEU A 224 3.28 -14.51 -1.56
N THR A 225 3.66 -15.76 -1.83
CA THR A 225 3.45 -16.42 -3.11
C THR A 225 1.96 -16.74 -3.30
N ALA A 226 1.27 -15.93 -4.09
CA ALA A 226 -0.07 -16.28 -4.55
C ALA A 226 0.00 -17.52 -5.48
N ALA A 227 -0.86 -18.51 -5.21
CA ALA A 227 -1.24 -19.56 -6.16
C ALA A 227 -2.68 -19.33 -6.64
N PRO A 228 -3.12 -19.88 -7.78
CA PRO A 228 -2.45 -20.07 -9.06
C PRO A 228 -2.47 -18.77 -9.90
N SER A 229 -1.64 -18.74 -10.95
CA SER A 229 -1.74 -17.75 -12.02
C SER A 229 -3.17 -17.72 -12.54
N ALA A 230 -3.74 -16.52 -12.73
CA ALA A 230 -4.84 -16.37 -13.65
C ALA A 230 -4.23 -16.51 -15.06
N ASP A 231 -3.85 -17.73 -15.45
CA ASP A 231 -3.37 -18.07 -16.81
C ASP A 231 -4.53 -17.99 -17.82
N ALA A 232 -5.37 -16.96 -17.68
CA ALA A 232 -6.43 -16.61 -18.62
C ALA A 232 -5.85 -16.10 -19.95
N MET A 233 -4.56 -15.71 -19.99
CA MET A 233 -3.94 -15.14 -21.18
C MET A 233 -2.45 -15.50 -21.33
N ARG A 234 -2.04 -15.78 -22.58
CA ARG A 234 -0.62 -15.85 -22.96
C ARG A 234 -0.01 -14.45 -22.98
N LEU A 235 0.78 -14.15 -21.97
CA LEU A 235 1.54 -12.91 -21.87
C LEU A 235 2.98 -13.09 -22.36
N PRO A 236 3.64 -12.02 -22.84
CA PRO A 236 5.03 -12.10 -23.24
C PRO A 236 5.94 -12.47 -22.05
N HIS A 237 6.62 -13.61 -22.16
CA HIS A 237 7.70 -13.98 -21.22
C HIS A 237 9.07 -13.47 -21.69
N GLY A 238 9.29 -13.38 -23.01
CA GLY A 238 10.54 -12.87 -23.57
C GLY A 238 10.71 -11.36 -23.41
N THR A 239 11.93 -10.87 -23.62
CA THR A 239 12.21 -9.43 -23.63
C THR A 239 11.55 -8.77 -24.84
N ALA A 240 10.69 -7.79 -24.58
CA ALA A 240 10.09 -6.92 -25.59
C ALA A 240 10.67 -5.51 -25.50
N ARG A 241 10.80 -4.83 -26.64
CA ARG A 241 11.23 -3.43 -26.75
C ARG A 241 10.05 -2.55 -27.10
N HIS A 242 9.92 -1.46 -26.36
CA HIS A 242 8.84 -0.48 -26.50
C HIS A 242 9.40 0.89 -26.85
N LYS A 243 8.67 1.66 -27.65
CA LYS A 243 9.09 2.98 -28.13
C LYS A 243 7.90 3.93 -28.14
N GLY A 244 8.11 5.17 -27.68
CA GLY A 244 7.11 6.23 -27.80
C GLY A 244 6.72 6.50 -29.26
N ARG A 245 5.46 6.87 -29.46
CA ARG A 245 4.87 7.04 -30.80
C ARG A 245 4.72 8.50 -31.23
N HIS A 246 4.84 9.43 -30.29
CA HIS A 246 4.48 10.84 -30.48
C HIS A 246 5.73 11.71 -30.65
N ARG A 247 5.65 12.79 -31.43
CA ARG A 247 6.79 13.72 -31.59
C ARG A 247 7.05 14.57 -30.35
N GLU A 248 5.98 14.87 -29.62
CA GLU A 248 5.99 15.57 -28.34
C GLU A 248 5.53 14.57 -27.25
N PRO A 249 5.78 14.86 -25.95
CA PRO A 249 5.35 13.99 -24.86
C PRO A 249 3.88 13.61 -24.95
N GLY A 250 3.61 12.31 -25.08
CA GLY A 250 2.26 11.79 -25.24
C GLY A 250 2.14 10.32 -24.84
N LEU A 251 0.90 9.87 -24.61
CA LEU A 251 0.62 8.51 -24.17
C LEU A 251 0.81 7.49 -25.31
N SER A 252 1.75 6.59 -25.12
CA SER A 252 1.95 5.39 -25.93
C SER A 252 1.55 4.14 -25.13
N ALA A 253 0.58 3.38 -25.64
CA ALA A 253 0.04 2.20 -24.98
C ALA A 253 0.55 0.89 -25.62
N PHE A 254 0.92 -0.06 -24.77
CA PHE A 254 1.37 -1.42 -25.11
C PHE A 254 0.51 -2.41 -24.32
N THR A 255 -0.76 -2.54 -24.71
CA THR A 255 -1.76 -3.29 -23.96
C THR A 255 -2.39 -4.42 -24.76
N LYS A 256 -2.97 -5.38 -24.05
CA LYS A 256 -3.84 -6.44 -24.59
C LYS A 256 -5.23 -6.28 -23.98
N LEU A 257 -6.25 -6.55 -24.78
CA LEU A 257 -7.62 -6.59 -24.29
C LEU A 257 -7.85 -7.87 -23.48
N LEU A 258 -8.63 -7.75 -22.41
CA LEU A 258 -9.05 -8.86 -21.58
C LEU A 258 -10.40 -9.40 -22.05
N ASP A 259 -10.52 -10.73 -22.04
CA ASP A 259 -11.81 -11.42 -22.15
C ASP A 259 -12.44 -11.49 -20.76
N THR A 260 -13.41 -10.61 -20.49
CA THR A 260 -14.03 -10.43 -19.17
C THR A 260 -14.74 -11.68 -18.67
N THR A 261 -15.15 -12.58 -19.56
CA THR A 261 -15.84 -13.85 -19.18
C THR A 261 -14.95 -14.81 -18.39
N ARG A 262 -13.63 -14.58 -18.38
CA ARG A 262 -12.63 -15.41 -17.68
C ARG A 262 -12.29 -14.89 -16.28
N PHE A 263 -12.89 -13.79 -15.85
CA PHE A 263 -12.56 -13.12 -14.60
C PHE A 263 -13.80 -12.99 -13.73
N ASP A 264 -13.60 -13.09 -12.42
CA ASP A 264 -14.64 -12.80 -11.44
C ASP A 264 -14.65 -11.28 -11.19
N PRO A 265 -15.76 -10.58 -11.51
CA PRO A 265 -15.81 -9.12 -11.39
C PRO A 265 -15.73 -8.63 -9.94
N ALA A 266 -15.96 -9.49 -8.95
CA ALA A 266 -15.81 -9.13 -7.54
C ALA A 266 -14.35 -9.18 -7.07
N LYS A 267 -13.49 -9.94 -7.77
CA LYS A 267 -12.12 -10.21 -7.33
C LYS A 267 -11.12 -9.18 -7.89
N PRO A 268 -10.11 -8.80 -7.09
CA PRO A 268 -8.98 -8.04 -7.60
C PRO A 268 -8.05 -8.95 -8.40
N TYR A 269 -7.46 -8.37 -9.45
CA TYR A 269 -6.41 -8.98 -10.24
C TYR A 269 -5.25 -8.00 -10.39
N VAL A 270 -4.04 -8.52 -10.51
CA VAL A 270 -2.82 -7.73 -10.60
C VAL A 270 -2.03 -8.12 -11.84
N PHE A 271 -1.67 -7.11 -12.61
CA PHE A 271 -0.69 -7.21 -13.67
C PHE A 271 0.66 -6.72 -13.18
N SER A 272 1.72 -7.47 -13.47
CA SER A 272 3.09 -7.05 -13.22
C SER A 272 4.02 -7.37 -14.38
N ALA A 273 5.07 -6.58 -14.52
CA ALA A 273 6.16 -6.82 -15.45
C ALA A 273 7.45 -6.23 -14.91
N TRP A 274 8.58 -6.77 -15.37
CA TRP A 274 9.87 -6.12 -15.21
C TRP A 274 10.09 -5.14 -16.36
N VAL A 275 10.56 -3.94 -16.06
CA VAL A 275 10.94 -2.92 -17.04
C VAL A 275 12.36 -2.46 -16.83
N ARG A 276 13.02 -2.07 -17.92
CA ARG A 276 14.35 -1.48 -17.91
C ARG A 276 14.37 -0.25 -18.80
N ILE A 277 14.72 0.89 -18.20
CA ILE A 277 14.77 2.18 -18.88
C ILE A 277 16.24 2.48 -19.24
N PRO A 278 16.60 2.63 -20.52
CA PRO A 278 17.95 3.01 -20.94
C PRO A 278 18.37 4.36 -20.36
N ALA A 279 19.67 4.54 -20.06
CA ALA A 279 20.19 5.79 -19.49
C ALA A 279 19.87 7.06 -20.29
N HIS A 280 19.75 6.97 -21.61
CA HIS A 280 19.46 8.11 -22.48
C HIS A 280 17.97 8.40 -22.64
N ALA A 281 17.09 7.50 -22.18
CA ALA A 281 15.64 7.73 -22.26
C ALA A 281 15.21 8.66 -21.10
N LEU A 282 14.37 9.63 -21.42
CA LEU A 282 13.85 10.64 -20.48
C LEU A 282 12.31 10.67 -20.50
N PRO A 283 11.64 9.51 -20.35
CA PRO A 283 10.20 9.50 -20.34
C PRO A 283 9.68 10.23 -19.11
N GLU A 284 8.53 10.89 -19.23
CA GLU A 284 7.83 11.48 -18.10
C GLU A 284 7.20 10.41 -17.21
N ARG A 285 6.88 9.23 -17.79
CA ARG A 285 6.28 8.11 -17.05
C ARG A 285 6.42 6.79 -17.77
N VAL A 286 6.73 5.72 -17.04
CA VAL A 286 6.57 4.33 -17.50
C VAL A 286 5.74 3.60 -16.45
N PHE A 287 4.64 2.96 -16.84
CA PHE A 287 3.66 2.47 -15.88
C PHE A 287 2.94 1.21 -16.35
N ALA A 288 2.34 0.50 -15.41
CA ALA A 288 1.47 -0.63 -15.66
C ALA A 288 -0.01 -0.18 -15.71
N VAL A 289 -0.79 -0.89 -16.52
CA VAL A 289 -2.22 -0.67 -16.70
C VAL A 289 -2.97 -1.94 -16.38
N MET A 290 -4.04 -1.83 -15.59
CA MET A 290 -4.92 -2.95 -15.27
C MET A 290 -6.35 -2.46 -15.07
N GLY A 291 -7.27 -2.99 -15.89
CA GLY A 291 -8.71 -2.74 -15.73
C GLY A 291 -9.07 -1.25 -15.81
N ARG A 292 -10.22 -0.91 -15.22
CA ARG A 292 -10.71 0.48 -15.14
C ARG A 292 -10.59 1.04 -13.72
N GLU A 293 -11.00 0.25 -12.74
CA GLU A 293 -10.84 0.59 -11.33
C GLU A 293 -9.44 0.20 -10.88
N ARG A 294 -8.58 1.20 -10.65
CA ARG A 294 -7.23 0.98 -10.14
C ARG A 294 -7.26 0.90 -8.62
N LEU A 295 -7.02 -0.30 -8.09
CA LEU A 295 -7.00 -0.57 -6.65
C LEU A 295 -5.64 -0.25 -6.03
N GLY A 296 -4.54 -0.40 -6.78
CA GLY A 296 -3.17 -0.13 -6.37
C GLY A 296 -2.22 -0.22 -7.57
N TRP A 297 -1.03 0.39 -7.48
CA TRP A 297 -0.03 0.34 -8.55
C TRP A 297 1.37 0.71 -8.05
N CYS A 298 2.37 0.40 -8.87
CA CYS A 298 3.71 0.96 -8.79
C CYS A 298 4.19 1.24 -10.22
N ASP A 299 4.54 2.50 -10.47
CA ASP A 299 5.12 2.94 -11.72
C ASP A 299 6.65 2.76 -11.68
N ALA A 300 7.31 2.90 -12.82
CA ALA A 300 8.77 2.82 -12.84
C ALA A 300 9.37 4.05 -12.15
N ASP A 301 10.35 3.80 -11.27
CA ASP A 301 11.23 4.83 -10.74
C ASP A 301 12.14 5.33 -11.87
N LEU A 302 11.89 6.57 -12.27
CA LEU A 302 12.63 7.22 -13.34
C LEU A 302 14.04 7.68 -12.91
N THR A 303 14.50 7.40 -11.71
CA THR A 303 15.91 7.56 -11.32
C THR A 303 16.71 6.28 -11.57
N ILE A 304 16.05 5.12 -11.64
CA ILE A 304 16.67 3.83 -11.90
C ILE A 304 16.82 3.62 -13.42
N ARG A 305 18.07 3.57 -13.88
CA ARG A 305 18.45 3.40 -15.29
C ARG A 305 19.26 2.13 -15.52
N ASN A 306 19.14 1.57 -16.72
CA ASN A 306 19.83 0.35 -17.19
C ASN A 306 19.67 -0.89 -16.29
N ARG A 307 18.73 -0.85 -15.34
CA ARG A 307 18.43 -1.93 -14.40
C ARG A 307 16.98 -2.36 -14.52
N TRP A 308 16.74 -3.64 -14.28
CA TRP A 308 15.39 -4.17 -14.18
C TRP A 308 14.74 -3.68 -12.88
N GLN A 309 13.54 -3.16 -13.01
CA GLN A 309 12.67 -2.77 -11.91
C GLN A 309 11.26 -3.25 -12.20
N ARG A 310 10.48 -3.53 -11.15
CA ARG A 310 9.15 -4.13 -11.28
C ARG A 310 8.09 -3.03 -11.26
N VAL A 311 7.22 -3.04 -12.27
CA VAL A 311 6.01 -2.21 -12.32
C VAL A 311 4.79 -3.10 -12.25
N TRP A 312 3.70 -2.58 -11.68
CA TRP A 312 2.47 -3.35 -11.57
C TRP A 312 1.26 -2.44 -11.38
N ALA A 313 0.08 -2.97 -11.72
CA ALA A 313 -1.19 -2.33 -11.48
C ALA A 313 -2.21 -3.41 -11.11
N ALA A 314 -3.00 -3.14 -10.08
CA ALA A 314 -4.09 -3.99 -9.63
C ALA A 314 -5.43 -3.31 -9.86
N GLY A 315 -6.44 -4.11 -10.20
CA GLY A 315 -7.78 -3.64 -10.50
C GLY A 315 -8.80 -4.77 -10.60
N ARG A 316 -10.07 -4.42 -10.69
CA ARG A 316 -11.13 -5.39 -11.05
C ARG A 316 -11.35 -5.40 -12.55
N VAL A 317 -11.57 -6.59 -13.09
CA VAL A 317 -11.99 -6.79 -14.48
C VAL A 317 -13.52 -6.77 -14.47
N GLY A 318 -14.12 -5.69 -14.97
CA GLY A 318 -15.56 -5.43 -14.83
C GLY A 318 -16.48 -6.50 -15.46
N ASP A 319 -17.79 -6.27 -15.38
CA ASP A 319 -18.87 -7.22 -15.70
C ASP A 319 -19.16 -7.45 -17.21
N GLY A 320 -18.28 -6.99 -18.10
CA GLY A 320 -18.39 -7.22 -19.55
C GLY A 320 -19.07 -6.10 -20.36
N THR A 321 -19.50 -5.03 -19.72
CA THR A 321 -19.97 -3.81 -20.43
C THR A 321 -18.81 -3.00 -21.04
N ASP A 322 -17.60 -3.14 -20.49
CA ASP A 322 -16.37 -2.48 -20.92
C ASP A 322 -15.40 -3.44 -21.64
N ARG A 323 -14.43 -2.89 -22.39
CA ARG A 323 -13.29 -3.63 -22.98
C ARG A 323 -12.01 -3.35 -22.18
N PRO A 324 -11.86 -3.89 -20.95
CA PRO A 324 -10.68 -3.62 -20.13
C PRO A 324 -9.42 -4.13 -20.80
N CYS A 325 -8.31 -3.46 -20.52
CA CYS A 325 -7.00 -3.84 -21.04
C CYS A 325 -5.99 -4.01 -19.91
N VAL A 326 -4.91 -4.70 -20.24
CA VAL A 326 -3.77 -4.93 -19.37
C VAL A 326 -2.48 -4.74 -20.15
N GLY A 327 -1.45 -4.18 -19.52
CA GLY A 327 -0.14 -4.05 -20.14
C GLY A 327 0.63 -2.86 -19.62
N LEU A 328 1.41 -2.24 -20.49
CA LEU A 328 2.31 -1.14 -20.13
C LEU A 328 1.95 0.15 -20.88
N GLY A 329 2.25 1.28 -20.26
CA GLY A 329 2.12 2.61 -20.83
C GLY A 329 3.42 3.40 -20.68
N LEU A 330 3.61 4.35 -21.60
CA LEU A 330 4.70 5.30 -21.65
C LEU A 330 4.13 6.68 -21.91
N ILE A 331 4.49 7.67 -21.10
CA ILE A 331 4.32 9.09 -21.43
C ILE A 331 5.72 9.62 -21.75
N GLY A 332 5.90 10.07 -22.98
CA GLY A 332 7.19 10.49 -23.52
C GLY A 332 7.10 10.69 -25.02
N ASP A 333 8.23 11.00 -25.64
CA ASP A 333 8.32 11.27 -27.08
C ASP A 333 8.83 10.05 -27.88
N ALA A 334 9.06 10.23 -29.18
CA ALA A 334 9.52 9.19 -30.09
C ALA A 334 11.00 8.79 -29.86
N GLY A 335 11.77 9.56 -29.09
CA GLY A 335 13.09 9.21 -28.60
C GLY A 335 13.04 8.22 -27.44
N ASP A 336 11.98 8.25 -26.64
CA ASP A 336 11.86 7.42 -25.44
C ASP A 336 11.60 5.93 -25.73
N ARG A 337 12.29 5.09 -24.96
CA ARG A 337 12.27 3.64 -25.10
C ARG A 337 12.39 2.98 -23.73
N PHE A 338 11.84 1.78 -23.63
CA PHE A 338 12.11 0.89 -22.51
C PHE A 338 12.00 -0.57 -22.96
N GLU A 339 12.60 -1.46 -22.19
CA GLU A 339 12.45 -2.90 -22.35
C GLU A 339 11.53 -3.45 -21.27
N SER A 340 10.79 -4.50 -21.58
CA SER A 340 9.98 -5.22 -20.60
C SER A 340 10.17 -6.72 -20.69
N ARG A 341 9.91 -7.46 -19.61
CA ARG A 341 9.96 -8.93 -19.58
C ARG A 341 9.01 -9.50 -18.52
N ASP A 342 8.71 -10.80 -18.67
CA ASP A 342 8.01 -11.61 -17.67
C ASP A 342 6.70 -10.97 -17.21
N TRP A 343 5.81 -10.75 -18.18
CA TRP A 343 4.50 -10.20 -17.92
C TRP A 343 3.63 -11.25 -17.24
N HIS A 344 3.06 -10.90 -16.09
CA HIS A 344 2.19 -11.78 -15.33
C HIS A 344 0.86 -11.09 -15.03
N LEU A 345 -0.22 -11.86 -15.08
CA LEU A 345 -1.53 -11.47 -14.61
C LEU A 345 -2.01 -12.53 -13.63
N ARG A 346 -2.38 -12.13 -12.41
CA ARG A 346 -2.76 -13.07 -11.35
C ARG A 346 -3.97 -12.57 -10.58
N GLU A 347 -4.72 -13.51 -9.99
CA GLU A 347 -5.73 -13.18 -8.99
C GLU A 347 -5.03 -12.64 -7.73
N GLY A 348 -5.56 -11.57 -7.17
CA GLY A 348 -5.02 -10.91 -5.98
C GLY A 348 -4.73 -9.42 -6.20
N PRO A 349 -4.56 -8.67 -5.09
CA PRO A 349 -4.41 -7.22 -5.13
C PRO A 349 -2.96 -6.75 -5.26
N VAL A 350 -1.97 -7.65 -5.09
CA VAL A 350 -0.53 -7.34 -5.14
C VAL A 350 0.21 -8.42 -5.92
N PRO A 351 1.31 -8.08 -6.62
CA PRO A 351 2.05 -9.05 -7.40
C PRO A 351 2.77 -10.07 -6.51
N ASP A 352 3.23 -11.14 -7.14
CA ASP A 352 4.15 -12.08 -6.50
C ASP A 352 5.54 -11.46 -6.38
N TRP A 353 5.90 -11.11 -5.15
CA TRP A 353 7.16 -10.46 -4.84
C TRP A 353 8.35 -11.41 -4.93
N SER A 354 8.13 -12.73 -4.85
CA SER A 354 9.19 -13.75 -4.82
C SER A 354 9.91 -13.93 -6.15
N ALA A 355 9.31 -13.49 -7.26
CA ALA A 355 9.94 -13.54 -8.57
C ALA A 355 11.18 -12.61 -8.58
N PRO A 356 12.40 -13.14 -8.79
CA PRO A 356 13.60 -12.31 -8.86
C PRO A 356 13.59 -11.43 -10.12
N PRO A 357 14.37 -10.33 -10.15
CA PRO A 357 14.60 -9.60 -11.39
C PRO A 357 15.17 -10.55 -12.45
N PRO A 358 14.82 -10.36 -13.73
CA PRO A 358 15.43 -11.13 -14.80
C PRO A 358 16.95 -11.00 -14.75
N PRO A 359 17.70 -12.10 -15.00
CA PRO A 359 19.15 -12.01 -15.01
C PRO A 359 19.57 -10.94 -16.02
N GLU A 360 20.54 -10.10 -15.62
CA GLU A 360 21.17 -9.19 -16.56
C GLU A 360 21.70 -10.03 -17.71
N ALA A 361 21.27 -9.73 -18.93
CA ALA A 361 21.75 -10.46 -20.08
C ALA A 361 23.27 -10.25 -20.16
N MET A 362 24.05 -11.24 -19.74
CA MET A 362 25.48 -11.25 -19.99
C MET A 362 25.68 -11.01 -21.48
N GLY A 363 26.40 -9.94 -21.81
CA GLY A 363 26.77 -9.61 -23.18
C GLY A 363 27.40 -10.84 -23.84
N PHE A 364 27.25 -10.95 -25.15
CA PHE A 364 27.75 -12.08 -25.94
C PHE A 364 29.19 -12.47 -25.59
N PHE A 365 30.06 -11.47 -25.34
CA PHE A 365 31.45 -11.66 -24.93
C PHE A 365 31.64 -12.23 -23.51
N ALA A 366 30.77 -11.92 -22.55
CA ALA A 366 30.83 -12.49 -21.21
C ALA A 366 30.44 -13.99 -21.23
N ARG A 367 29.48 -14.38 -22.09
CA ARG A 367 29.12 -15.79 -22.31
C ARG A 367 30.21 -16.59 -23.03
N LEU A 368 30.99 -15.93 -23.90
CA LEU A 368 32.14 -16.54 -24.58
C LEU A 368 33.31 -16.74 -23.63
N ARG A 369 33.53 -15.81 -22.70
CA ARG A 369 34.59 -15.92 -21.69
C ARG A 369 34.34 -17.05 -20.69
N ASP A 370 33.09 -17.24 -20.26
CA ASP A 370 32.69 -18.38 -19.41
C ASP A 370 32.80 -19.73 -20.14
N ARG A 371 32.58 -19.76 -21.47
CA ARG A 371 32.72 -21.00 -22.26
C ARG A 371 34.15 -21.35 -22.65
N LEU A 372 35.08 -20.40 -22.57
CA LEU A 372 36.49 -20.59 -22.92
C LEU A 372 37.42 -20.63 -21.70
N GLY A 373 36.86 -20.55 -20.49
CA GLY A 373 37.61 -20.53 -19.22
C GLY A 373 37.27 -21.70 -18.28
N GLY A 374 36.89 -22.86 -18.82
CA GLY A 374 36.73 -24.12 -18.10
C GLY A 374 37.77 -25.14 -18.52
#